data_AF-A0A972G5Q0-F1
#
_entry.id   AF-A0A972G5Q0-F1
#
_cell.length_a   1.000
_cell.length_b   1.000
_cell.length_c   1.000
_cell.angle_alpha   90.00
_cell.angle_beta   90.00
_cell.angle_gamma   90.00
#
_symmetry.space_group_name_H-M   'P 1'
#
loop_
_entity.id
_entity.type
_entity.pdbx_description
1 polymer ?
#
loop_
_entity_poly.entity_id
_entity_poly.type
_entity_poly.pdbx_seq_one_letter_code
_entity_poly.pdbx_strand_id
1 'polypeptide(L)'
;MLTGPETETAGQSLDTHVFTSTRLVNRPLAERDLPLYCSLYTDARIMRHIAAPLSQARAERAFWTSLKLMAAPAPTLLSWVITDKLTGEPLGIQGFSWAKASAHEATAHNKATADKKATAHKADARTNVRQDAARAEIGIMLLRSANGKLIPEEAMGALMQHGFDRLGLKRIDAQFAKRNLATERFVKKLGFCFDDASEFKADADTSDSRHCHMLAEHWFKREKVT
;
A
#
# COMPACT_ATOMS: atom_id res chain seq x y z
N MET A 1 6.20 -20.09 -48.44
CA MET A 1 6.77 -19.51 -47.20
C MET A 1 5.60 -19.00 -46.38
N LEU A 2 5.24 -19.71 -45.31
CA LEU A 2 4.13 -19.36 -44.43
C LEU A 2 4.69 -18.53 -43.28
N THR A 3 4.31 -17.26 -43.20
CA THR A 3 4.62 -16.36 -42.09
C THR A 3 3.80 -16.79 -40.88
N GLY A 4 4.49 -17.17 -39.80
CA GLY A 4 3.87 -17.59 -38.54
C GLY A 4 3.19 -16.43 -37.81
N PRO A 5 2.28 -16.72 -36.87
CA PRO A 5 1.57 -15.69 -36.12
C PRO A 5 2.52 -14.96 -35.19
N GLU A 6 2.50 -13.63 -35.29
CA GLU A 6 3.17 -12.71 -34.38
C GLU A 6 2.68 -12.98 -32.96
N THR A 7 3.63 -13.28 -32.07
CA THR A 7 3.38 -13.44 -30.64
C THR A 7 3.23 -12.05 -30.04
N GLU A 8 1.98 -11.59 -29.97
CA GLU A 8 1.57 -10.44 -29.17
C GLU A 8 1.91 -10.73 -27.70
N THR A 9 3.07 -10.25 -27.26
CA THR A 9 3.45 -10.27 -25.86
C THR A 9 2.64 -9.16 -25.20
N ALA A 10 1.51 -9.53 -24.58
CA ALA A 10 0.70 -8.64 -23.77
C ALA A 10 1.52 -8.17 -22.55
N GLY A 11 2.37 -7.17 -22.75
CA GLY A 11 2.78 -6.28 -21.69
C GLY A 11 1.51 -5.58 -21.20
N GLN A 12 1.04 -5.93 -20.00
CA GLN A 12 -0.10 -5.23 -19.40
C GLN A 12 0.21 -3.74 -19.40
N SER A 13 -0.52 -2.97 -20.22
CA SER A 13 -0.34 -1.53 -20.32
C SER A 13 -0.59 -0.91 -18.95
N LEU A 14 0.37 -0.13 -18.46
CA LEU A 14 0.24 0.65 -17.22
C LEU A 14 -0.98 1.58 -17.24
N ASP A 15 -1.55 1.91 -18.41
CA ASP A 15 -2.78 2.69 -18.54
C ASP A 15 -4.04 2.00 -17.96
N THR A 16 -3.99 0.70 -17.70
CA THR A 16 -5.12 -0.08 -17.17
C THR A 16 -5.48 0.22 -15.71
N HIS A 17 -4.63 0.97 -15.00
CA HIS A 17 -4.80 1.32 -13.59
C HIS A 17 -5.18 2.79 -13.34
N VAL A 18 -5.57 3.55 -14.36
CA VAL A 18 -6.13 4.89 -14.14
C VAL A 18 -7.56 4.78 -13.58
N PHE A 19 -7.85 5.50 -12.50
CA PHE A 19 -9.19 5.59 -11.93
C PHE A 19 -9.49 7.01 -11.45
N THR A 20 -10.77 7.34 -11.30
CA THR A 20 -11.18 8.72 -10.97
C THR A 20 -12.24 8.76 -9.88
N SER A 21 -12.32 9.90 -9.20
CA SER A 21 -13.40 10.29 -8.28
C SER A 21 -14.13 11.53 -8.83
N THR A 22 -14.91 12.23 -8.01
CA THR A 22 -15.58 13.47 -8.45
C THR A 22 -14.59 14.53 -8.93
N ARG A 23 -13.53 14.81 -8.17
CA ARG A 23 -12.57 15.89 -8.41
C ARG A 23 -11.18 15.40 -8.83
N LEU A 24 -10.89 14.11 -8.72
CA LEU A 24 -9.51 13.61 -8.82
C LEU A 24 -9.34 12.57 -9.92
N VAL A 25 -8.18 12.62 -10.58
CA VAL A 25 -7.65 11.53 -11.40
C VAL A 25 -6.49 10.89 -10.64
N ASN A 26 -6.50 9.57 -10.55
CA ASN A 26 -5.40 8.78 -10.02
C ASN A 26 -4.78 8.02 -11.18
N ARG A 27 -3.55 8.38 -11.53
CA ARG A 27 -2.78 7.72 -12.59
C ARG A 27 -1.51 7.10 -12.00
N PRO A 28 -1.01 5.98 -12.55
CA PRO A 28 0.23 5.40 -12.06
C PRO A 28 1.38 6.42 -12.04
N LEU A 29 2.24 6.28 -11.03
CA LEU A 29 3.50 7.00 -10.93
C LEU A 29 4.37 6.67 -12.15
N ALA A 30 4.90 7.70 -12.80
CA ALA A 30 5.74 7.58 -13.99
C ALA A 30 7.00 8.45 -13.84
N GLU A 31 7.98 8.26 -14.73
CA GLU A 31 9.29 8.96 -14.67
C GLU A 31 9.18 10.49 -14.54
N ARG A 32 8.17 11.08 -15.18
CA ARG A 32 7.87 12.53 -15.12
C ARG A 32 7.59 13.05 -13.71
N ASP A 33 7.26 12.17 -12.77
CA ASP A 33 6.83 12.53 -11.41
C ASP A 33 7.99 12.59 -10.42
N LEU A 34 9.23 12.40 -10.88
CA LEU A 34 10.42 12.52 -10.03
C LEU A 34 10.44 13.83 -9.21
N PRO A 35 10.12 15.02 -9.78
CA PRO A 35 10.10 16.26 -9.00
C PRO A 35 9.05 16.25 -7.89
N LEU A 36 7.84 15.75 -8.19
CA LEU A 36 6.77 15.61 -7.21
C LEU A 36 7.20 14.68 -6.07
N TYR A 37 7.70 13.48 -6.41
CA TYR A 37 8.13 12.49 -5.44
C TYR A 37 9.23 13.05 -4.52
N CYS A 38 10.24 13.71 -5.09
CA CYS A 38 11.30 14.34 -4.30
C CYS A 38 10.74 15.43 -3.38
N SER A 39 9.86 16.30 -3.86
CA SER A 39 9.24 17.35 -3.04
C SER A 39 8.48 16.80 -1.83
N LEU A 40 7.81 15.64 -1.99
CA LEU A 40 7.05 14.98 -0.93
C LEU A 40 7.98 14.38 0.15
N TYR A 41 8.98 13.60 -0.27
CA TYR A 41 9.85 12.85 0.63
C TYR A 41 10.94 13.69 1.30
N THR A 42 11.26 14.87 0.74
CA THR A 42 12.26 15.79 1.31
C THR A 42 11.63 16.88 2.19
N ASP A 43 10.31 17.11 2.11
CA ASP A 43 9.64 18.13 2.92
C ASP A 43 9.43 17.64 4.37
N ALA A 44 10.16 18.27 5.30
CA ALA A 44 10.10 17.95 6.72
C ALA A 44 8.69 18.08 7.33
N ARG A 45 7.85 18.98 6.82
CA ARG A 45 6.47 19.15 7.32
C ARG A 45 5.57 18.04 6.82
N ILE A 46 5.75 17.56 5.60
CA ILE A 46 4.99 16.41 5.05
C ILE A 46 5.41 15.14 5.79
N MET A 47 6.72 14.94 5.96
CA MET A 47 7.30 13.72 6.52
C MET A 47 7.17 13.58 8.05
N ARG A 48 6.88 14.65 8.80
CA ARG A 48 6.91 14.71 10.29
C ARG A 48 6.15 13.60 11.04
N HIS A 49 5.14 12.98 10.41
CA HIS A 49 4.33 11.89 10.99
C HIS A 49 4.53 10.54 10.28
N ILE A 50 5.48 10.48 9.35
CA ILE A 50 5.81 9.32 8.52
C ILE A 50 7.21 8.82 8.91
N ALA A 51 8.24 9.64 8.68
CA ALA A 51 9.64 9.34 8.98
C ALA A 51 10.48 10.62 8.94
N ALA A 52 11.79 10.52 9.21
CA ALA A 52 12.69 11.63 8.92
C ALA A 52 12.68 11.94 7.40
N PRO A 53 12.69 13.23 6.99
CA PRO A 53 12.74 13.58 5.58
C PRO A 53 14.02 13.03 4.94
N LEU A 54 13.90 12.57 3.69
CA LEU A 54 15.03 12.08 2.93
C LEU A 54 15.88 13.23 2.42
N SER A 55 17.17 12.98 2.21
CA SER A 55 17.98 13.83 1.34
C SER A 55 17.52 13.69 -0.10
N GLN A 56 17.70 14.72 -0.93
CA GLN A 56 17.38 14.70 -2.36
C GLN A 56 17.85 13.41 -3.07
N ALA A 57 19.15 13.06 -2.96
CA ALA A 57 19.69 11.84 -3.59
C ALA A 57 19.08 10.52 -3.07
N ARG A 58 18.59 10.49 -1.83
CA ARG A 58 17.89 9.32 -1.28
C ARG A 58 16.46 9.24 -1.81
N ALA A 59 15.77 10.37 -1.95
CA ALA A 59 14.44 10.43 -2.54
C ALA A 59 14.46 10.01 -4.02
N GLU A 60 15.45 10.46 -4.79
CA GLU A 60 15.63 10.05 -6.19
C GLU A 60 15.87 8.53 -6.32
N ARG A 61 16.76 7.96 -5.49
CA ARG A 61 16.96 6.50 -5.46
C ARG A 61 15.70 5.74 -5.07
N ALA A 62 14.95 6.24 -4.09
CA ALA A 62 13.68 5.65 -3.68
C ALA A 62 12.62 5.70 -4.79
N PHE A 63 12.56 6.79 -5.56
CA PHE A 63 11.69 6.92 -6.72
C PHE A 63 11.98 5.86 -7.78
N TRP A 64 13.24 5.71 -8.22
CA TRP A 64 13.60 4.71 -9.22
C TRP A 64 13.40 3.29 -8.71
N THR A 65 13.65 3.04 -7.43
CA THR A 65 13.31 1.77 -6.79
C THR A 65 11.81 1.50 -6.84
N SER A 66 10.99 2.52 -6.60
CA SER A 66 9.53 2.41 -6.64
C SER A 66 9.04 2.03 -8.04
N LEU A 67 9.53 2.69 -9.09
CA LEU A 67 9.18 2.35 -10.48
C LEU A 67 9.58 0.92 -10.83
N LYS A 68 10.75 0.45 -10.39
CA LYS A 68 11.20 -0.94 -10.59
C LYS A 68 10.28 -1.95 -9.89
N LEU A 69 9.83 -1.65 -8.67
CA LEU A 69 8.92 -2.54 -7.93
C LEU A 69 7.53 -2.59 -8.56
N MET A 70 7.07 -1.47 -9.12
CA MET A 70 5.79 -1.39 -9.85
C MET A 70 5.81 -2.16 -11.17
N ALA A 71 6.94 -2.17 -11.88
CA ALA A 71 7.10 -2.84 -13.17
C ALA A 71 7.34 -4.36 -13.06
N ALA A 72 7.48 -4.91 -11.85
CA ALA A 72 7.70 -6.35 -11.67
C ALA A 72 6.42 -7.15 -12.01
N PRO A 73 6.52 -8.39 -12.53
CA PRO A 73 5.35 -9.23 -12.87
C PRO A 73 4.41 -9.48 -11.68
N ALA A 74 4.97 -9.50 -10.47
CA ALA A 74 4.23 -9.53 -9.21
C ALA A 74 4.64 -8.30 -8.39
N PRO A 75 3.98 -7.14 -8.59
CA PRO A 75 4.37 -5.91 -7.94
C PRO A 75 4.14 -5.99 -6.42
N THR A 76 5.13 -5.56 -5.65
CA THR A 76 5.03 -5.42 -4.18
C THR A 76 4.72 -3.99 -3.76
N LEU A 77 4.64 -3.09 -4.73
CA LEU A 77 4.29 -1.69 -4.58
C LEU A 77 3.51 -1.26 -5.83
N LEU A 78 2.39 -0.59 -5.63
CA LEU A 78 1.71 0.20 -6.65
C LEU A 78 1.51 1.62 -6.12
N SER A 79 1.87 2.62 -6.91
CA SER A 79 1.75 4.03 -6.54
C SER A 79 1.08 4.84 -7.64
N TRP A 80 0.20 5.74 -7.25
CA TRP A 80 -0.55 6.64 -8.13
C TRP A 80 -0.30 8.08 -7.73
N VAL A 81 -0.15 8.95 -8.73
CA VAL A 81 -0.24 10.39 -8.58
C VAL A 81 -1.70 10.79 -8.51
N ILE A 82 -2.03 11.58 -7.50
CA ILE A 82 -3.33 12.23 -7.33
C ILE A 82 -3.26 13.56 -8.06
N THR A 83 -4.15 13.78 -9.01
CA THR A 83 -4.21 15.01 -9.82
C THR A 83 -5.59 15.63 -9.72
N ASP A 84 -5.66 16.96 -9.61
CA ASP A 84 -6.91 17.71 -9.72
C ASP A 84 -7.47 17.63 -11.16
N LYS A 85 -8.74 17.27 -11.32
CA LYS A 85 -9.38 17.14 -12.64
C LYS A 85 -9.51 18.44 -13.40
N LEU A 86 -9.69 19.55 -12.69
CA LEU A 86 -9.95 20.85 -13.29
C LEU A 86 -8.64 21.49 -13.76
N THR A 87 -7.61 21.46 -12.91
CA THR A 87 -6.35 22.16 -13.18
C THR A 87 -5.27 21.26 -13.78
N GLY A 88 -5.37 19.95 -13.61
CA GLY A 88 -4.31 19.01 -13.96
C GLY A 88 -3.11 19.06 -13.02
N GLU A 89 -3.19 19.80 -11.90
CA GLU A 89 -2.10 19.91 -10.95
C GLU A 89 -1.95 18.64 -10.10
N PRO A 90 -0.71 18.15 -9.89
CA PRO A 90 -0.48 17.07 -8.95
C PRO A 90 -0.71 17.57 -7.52
N LEU A 91 -1.40 16.76 -6.73
CA LEU A 91 -1.74 17.04 -5.34
C LEU A 91 -0.99 16.13 -4.35
N GLY A 92 -0.42 15.03 -4.82
CA GLY A 92 0.29 14.07 -3.98
C GLY A 92 0.39 12.69 -4.63
N ILE A 93 0.74 11.70 -3.81
CA ILE A 93 0.76 10.29 -4.19
C ILE A 93 -0.01 9.44 -3.18
N GLN A 94 -0.53 8.31 -3.62
CA GLN A 94 -1.06 7.26 -2.77
C GLN A 94 -0.74 5.89 -3.36
N GLY A 95 -0.82 4.84 -2.56
CA GLY A 95 -0.46 3.52 -3.07
C GLY A 95 -0.78 2.37 -2.15
N PHE A 96 -0.53 1.18 -2.68
CA PHE A 96 -0.56 -0.07 -1.96
C PHE A 96 0.83 -0.68 -1.89
N SER A 97 1.17 -1.28 -0.76
CA SER A 97 2.33 -2.14 -0.60
C SER A 97 1.94 -3.50 -0.04
N TRP A 98 2.62 -4.54 -0.50
CA TRP A 98 2.45 -5.90 -0.02
C TRP A 98 3.68 -6.35 0.75
N ALA A 99 3.48 -7.03 1.88
CA ALA A 99 4.58 -7.61 2.62
C ALA A 99 5.35 -8.57 1.70
N LYS A 100 6.68 -8.40 1.60
CA LYS A 100 7.51 -9.30 0.80
C LYS A 100 7.33 -10.74 1.26
N ALA A 101 7.19 -11.65 0.30
CA ALA A 101 7.25 -13.07 0.59
C ALA A 101 8.54 -13.34 1.39
N SER A 102 8.44 -13.86 2.62
CA SER A 102 9.64 -14.13 3.40
C SER A 102 10.32 -15.30 2.72
N ALA A 103 11.50 -15.06 2.13
CA ALA A 103 12.35 -16.09 1.54
C ALA A 103 12.98 -16.97 2.62
N HIS A 104 12.15 -17.64 3.43
CA HIS A 104 12.53 -18.51 4.54
C HIS A 104 11.89 -19.89 4.48
N GLU A 105 11.41 -20.32 3.31
CA GLU A 105 10.93 -21.71 3.09
C GLU A 105 11.63 -22.44 1.93
N ALA A 106 12.71 -21.88 1.38
CA ALA A 106 13.53 -22.55 0.35
C ALA A 106 14.83 -23.18 0.90
N THR A 107 14.96 -23.38 2.22
CA THR A 107 16.13 -24.04 2.82
C THR A 107 15.75 -25.15 3.81
N ALA A 108 14.62 -25.82 3.57
CA ALA A 108 14.22 -27.02 4.31
C ALA A 108 14.08 -28.24 3.39
N HIS A 109 14.93 -28.39 2.37
CA HIS A 109 15.08 -29.63 1.59
C HIS A 109 16.55 -29.84 1.22
N ASN A 110 17.42 -29.99 2.22
CA ASN A 110 18.56 -30.92 2.17
C ASN A 110 19.30 -30.93 3.51
N LYS A 111 18.83 -31.78 4.43
CA LYS A 111 19.72 -32.57 5.28
C LYS A 111 18.96 -33.78 5.84
N ALA A 112 18.97 -34.86 5.07
CA ALA A 112 18.90 -36.18 5.66
C ALA A 112 20.21 -36.41 6.44
N THR A 113 20.12 -36.67 7.74
CA THR A 113 20.88 -37.72 8.48
C THR A 113 20.64 -37.64 10.00
N ALA A 114 20.16 -38.77 10.53
CA ALA A 114 20.41 -39.37 11.86
C ALA A 114 19.77 -38.79 13.15
N ASP A 115 18.75 -39.53 13.63
CA ASP A 115 18.68 -40.19 14.95
C ASP A 115 18.88 -39.40 16.27
N LYS A 116 17.79 -39.11 17.00
CA LYS A 116 17.33 -39.85 18.22
C LYS A 116 16.36 -39.04 19.12
N LYS A 117 15.21 -39.69 19.39
CA LYS A 117 14.40 -39.79 20.63
C LYS A 117 13.88 -38.54 21.39
N ALA A 118 12.54 -38.47 21.39
CA ALA A 118 11.60 -38.22 22.51
C ALA A 118 11.63 -36.88 23.25
N THR A 119 10.55 -36.10 23.11
CA THR A 119 9.47 -35.96 24.11
C THR A 119 8.36 -35.06 23.57
N ALA A 120 7.11 -35.48 23.74
CA ALA A 120 5.93 -34.73 23.36
C ALA A 120 5.76 -33.51 24.29
N HIS A 121 5.51 -32.32 23.74
CA HIS A 121 4.79 -31.23 24.39
C HIS A 121 4.04 -30.40 23.34
N LYS A 122 2.72 -30.33 23.56
CA LYS A 122 1.67 -29.46 23.00
C LYS A 122 2.00 -28.65 21.73
N ALA A 123 1.20 -28.95 20.69
CA ALA A 123 1.02 -28.11 19.52
C ALA A 123 0.50 -26.73 19.94
N ASP A 124 1.40 -25.76 20.03
CA ASP A 124 1.02 -24.36 19.91
C ASP A 124 0.62 -24.10 18.46
N ALA A 125 -0.67 -23.79 18.28
CA ALA A 125 -1.21 -23.26 17.05
C ALA A 125 -0.57 -21.89 16.79
N ARG A 126 0.65 -21.90 16.23
CA ARG A 126 1.28 -20.73 15.64
C ARG A 126 0.39 -20.28 14.50
N THR A 127 -0.31 -19.16 14.69
CA THR A 127 -1.01 -18.45 13.64
C THR A 127 0.04 -18.00 12.63
N ASN A 128 0.31 -18.86 11.65
CA ASN A 128 1.06 -18.51 10.47
C ASN A 128 0.36 -17.29 9.85
N VAL A 129 1.06 -16.15 9.83
CA VAL A 129 0.71 -15.01 8.97
C VAL A 129 0.85 -15.51 7.55
N ARG A 130 -0.22 -16.13 7.03
CA ARG A 130 -0.30 -16.55 5.64
C ARG A 130 -0.19 -15.30 4.80
N GLN A 131 0.86 -15.24 3.99
CA GLN A 131 1.08 -14.18 3.04
C GLN A 131 -0.01 -14.28 1.98
N ASP A 132 -0.98 -13.38 2.10
CA ASP A 132 -2.13 -13.31 1.22
C ASP A 132 -1.92 -12.12 0.29
N ALA A 133 -1.75 -12.38 -1.01
CA ALA A 133 -1.72 -11.33 -2.03
C ALA A 133 -3.02 -10.49 -2.02
N ALA A 134 -4.08 -10.99 -1.40
CA ALA A 134 -5.32 -10.27 -1.18
C ALA A 134 -5.29 -9.30 0.02
N ARG A 135 -4.16 -9.15 0.70
CA ARG A 135 -3.94 -8.16 1.77
C ARG A 135 -2.86 -7.15 1.38
N ALA A 136 -3.21 -5.86 1.41
CA ALA A 136 -2.28 -4.77 1.11
C ALA A 136 -2.34 -3.68 2.16
N GLU A 137 -1.23 -2.98 2.38
CA GLU A 137 -1.17 -1.75 3.17
C GLU A 137 -1.39 -0.53 2.27
N ILE A 138 -2.27 0.38 2.66
CA ILE A 138 -2.58 1.63 1.94
C ILE A 138 -1.83 2.81 2.56
N GLY A 139 -1.31 3.70 1.71
CA GLY A 139 -0.63 4.91 2.13
C GLY A 139 -0.99 6.11 1.26
N ILE A 140 -0.87 7.31 1.83
CA ILE A 140 -1.12 8.58 1.13
C ILE A 140 -0.17 9.66 1.64
N MET A 141 0.36 10.46 0.71
CA MET A 141 1.15 11.66 0.97
C MET A 141 0.65 12.79 0.08
N LEU A 142 0.28 13.90 0.68
CA LEU A 142 -0.23 15.07 -0.04
C LEU A 142 0.72 16.26 0.07
N LEU A 143 0.77 17.05 -1.00
CA LEU A 143 1.34 18.38 -0.99
C LEU A 143 0.56 19.27 -0.02
N ARG A 144 1.25 20.24 0.55
CA ARG A 144 0.64 21.15 1.53
C ARG A 144 -0.50 21.98 0.93
N SER A 145 -0.45 22.27 -0.36
CA SER A 145 -1.51 22.97 -1.12
C SER A 145 -2.82 22.19 -1.20
N ALA A 146 -2.80 20.87 -0.93
CA ALA A 146 -3.97 19.99 -0.94
C ALA A 146 -4.62 19.83 0.45
N ASN A 147 -4.01 20.36 1.52
CA ASN A 147 -4.54 20.26 2.87
C ASN A 147 -5.85 21.05 3.05
N GLY A 148 -6.73 20.58 3.94
CA GLY A 148 -7.99 21.25 4.28
C GLY A 148 -9.09 21.17 3.20
N LYS A 149 -8.87 20.42 2.11
CA LYS A 149 -9.77 20.33 0.95
C LYS A 149 -10.52 18.99 0.83
N LEU A 150 -10.48 18.16 1.87
CA LEU A 150 -11.02 16.78 1.91
C LEU A 150 -10.43 15.84 0.84
N ILE A 151 -9.25 16.18 0.30
CA ILE A 151 -8.56 15.36 -0.71
C ILE A 151 -8.20 13.95 -0.18
N PRO A 152 -7.69 13.76 1.06
CA PRO A 152 -7.35 12.41 1.52
C PRO A 152 -8.53 11.45 1.53
N GLU A 153 -9.71 11.93 1.96
CA GLU A 153 -10.94 11.13 2.03
C GLU A 153 -11.34 10.66 0.64
N GLU A 154 -11.38 11.57 -0.32
CA GLU A 154 -11.80 11.26 -1.68
C GLU A 154 -10.78 10.38 -2.43
N ALA A 155 -9.49 10.73 -2.34
CA ALA A 155 -8.42 9.99 -2.98
C ALA A 155 -8.34 8.55 -2.46
N MET A 156 -8.33 8.39 -1.14
CA MET A 156 -8.20 7.09 -0.51
C MET A 156 -9.47 6.24 -0.66
N GLY A 157 -10.66 6.87 -0.62
CA GLY A 157 -11.92 6.19 -0.94
C GLY A 157 -11.91 5.60 -2.36
N ALA A 158 -11.47 6.37 -3.35
CA ALA A 158 -11.35 5.89 -4.72
C ALA A 158 -10.29 4.78 -4.87
N LEU A 159 -9.17 4.88 -4.15
CA LEU A 159 -8.13 3.83 -4.16
C LEU A 159 -8.61 2.54 -3.49
N MET A 160 -9.39 2.63 -2.41
CA MET A 160 -10.00 1.45 -1.77
C MET A 160 -10.98 0.76 -2.70
N GLN A 161 -11.85 1.51 -3.37
CA GLN A 161 -12.76 0.96 -4.38
C GLN A 161 -11.97 0.25 -5.50
N HIS A 162 -10.93 0.90 -6.04
CA HIS A 162 -10.05 0.27 -7.03
C HIS A 162 -9.40 -1.02 -6.49
N GLY A 163 -8.92 -1.00 -5.24
CA GLY A 163 -8.31 -2.14 -4.57
C GLY A 163 -9.26 -3.34 -4.45
N PHE A 164 -10.50 -3.12 -4.05
CA PHE A 164 -11.49 -4.19 -3.89
C PHE A 164 -12.06 -4.66 -5.24
N ASP A 165 -12.41 -3.75 -6.14
CA ASP A 165 -13.09 -4.08 -7.41
C ASP A 165 -12.15 -4.60 -8.47
N ARG A 166 -10.96 -3.99 -8.60
CA ARG A 166 -10.06 -4.22 -9.73
C ARG A 166 -8.84 -5.04 -9.35
N LEU A 167 -8.29 -4.85 -8.15
CA LEU A 167 -7.15 -5.62 -7.67
C LEU A 167 -7.55 -6.89 -6.89
N GLY A 168 -8.85 -7.05 -6.59
CA GLY A 168 -9.37 -8.25 -5.92
C GLY A 168 -8.92 -8.39 -4.46
N LEU A 169 -8.51 -7.30 -3.81
CA LEU A 169 -8.13 -7.31 -2.40
C LEU A 169 -9.30 -7.79 -1.53
N LYS A 170 -8.97 -8.48 -0.44
CA LYS A 170 -9.92 -8.88 0.60
C LYS A 170 -9.77 -8.05 1.87
N ARG A 171 -8.57 -7.52 2.11
CA ARG A 171 -8.26 -6.65 3.25
C ARG A 171 -7.30 -5.53 2.86
N ILE A 172 -7.59 -4.33 3.33
CA ILE A 172 -6.70 -3.18 3.25
C ILE A 172 -6.33 -2.77 4.67
N ASP A 173 -5.04 -2.71 4.99
CA ASP A 173 -4.53 -2.21 6.26
C ASP A 173 -4.00 -0.79 6.11
N ALA A 174 -4.03 -0.01 7.18
CA ALA A 174 -3.37 1.28 7.25
C ALA A 174 -2.66 1.43 8.60
N GLN A 175 -1.42 1.91 8.55
CA GLN A 175 -0.63 2.28 9.72
C GLN A 175 -0.29 3.77 9.69
N PHE A 176 -0.42 4.44 10.83
CA PHE A 176 -0.03 5.86 10.96
C PHE A 176 0.31 6.23 12.40
N ALA A 177 1.10 7.29 12.61
CA ALA A 177 1.45 7.74 13.95
C ALA A 177 0.22 8.17 14.79
N LYS A 178 0.16 7.81 16.08
CA LYS A 178 -0.96 8.16 16.99
C LYS A 178 -1.20 9.67 17.07
N ARG A 179 -0.14 10.46 16.96
CA ARG A 179 -0.19 11.93 16.91
C ARG A 179 -0.78 12.50 15.62
N ASN A 180 -0.97 11.69 14.57
CA ASN A 180 -1.55 12.12 13.30
C ASN A 180 -3.09 12.07 13.34
N LEU A 181 -3.67 12.99 14.11
CA LEU A 181 -5.12 13.08 14.31
C LEU A 181 -5.88 13.39 13.01
N ALA A 182 -5.22 14.00 12.02
CA ALA A 182 -5.83 14.24 10.72
C ALA A 182 -6.11 12.91 10.00
N THR A 183 -5.13 11.99 9.99
CA THR A 183 -5.32 10.65 9.44
C THR A 183 -6.37 9.87 10.21
N GLU A 184 -6.32 9.89 11.54
CA GLU A 184 -7.30 9.17 12.36
C GLU A 184 -8.76 9.58 12.04
N ARG A 185 -9.03 10.88 11.90
CA ARG A 185 -10.37 11.38 11.59
C ARG A 185 -10.88 10.86 10.25
N PHE A 186 -10.05 10.92 9.21
CA PHE A 186 -10.53 10.58 7.87
C PHE A 186 -10.63 9.07 7.65
N VAL A 187 -9.74 8.25 8.24
CA VAL A 187 -9.86 6.79 8.12
C VAL A 187 -11.07 6.26 8.88
N LYS A 188 -11.43 6.88 10.03
CA LYS A 188 -12.70 6.61 10.72
C LYS A 188 -13.90 6.92 9.84
N LYS A 189 -13.89 8.07 9.17
CA LYS A 189 -14.96 8.47 8.24
C LYS A 189 -15.06 7.52 7.03
N LEU A 190 -13.94 6.97 6.56
CA LEU A 190 -13.90 5.92 5.54
C LEU A 190 -14.32 4.54 6.05
N GLY A 191 -14.62 4.39 7.34
CA GLY A 191 -15.13 3.17 7.95
C GLY A 191 -14.08 2.15 8.34
N PHE A 192 -12.80 2.53 8.44
CA PHE A 192 -11.77 1.60 8.93
C PHE A 192 -12.06 1.16 10.37
N CYS A 193 -11.92 -0.15 10.60
CA CYS A 193 -11.95 -0.76 11.92
C CYS A 193 -10.58 -0.62 12.58
N PHE A 194 -10.54 -0.28 13.86
CA PHE A 194 -9.30 -0.23 14.63
C PHE A 194 -9.15 -1.54 15.39
N ASP A 195 -7.98 -2.16 15.31
CA ASP A 195 -7.70 -3.35 16.10
C ASP A 195 -7.59 -2.92 17.57
N ASP A 196 -8.31 -3.61 18.47
CA ASP A 196 -8.20 -3.35 19.90
C ASP A 196 -6.77 -3.68 20.36
N ALA A 197 -6.25 -2.87 21.28
CA ALA A 197 -4.83 -2.83 21.68
C ALA A 197 -4.27 -4.13 22.31
N SER A 198 -5.01 -5.25 22.29
CA SER A 198 -4.68 -6.50 22.99
C SER A 198 -3.94 -7.55 22.16
N GLU A 199 -3.77 -7.41 20.85
CA GLU A 199 -3.09 -8.44 20.03
C GLU A 199 -1.61 -8.19 19.74
N PHE A 200 -1.07 -7.03 20.11
CA PHE A 200 0.36 -6.75 19.98
C PHE A 200 1.03 -6.78 21.36
N LYS A 201 1.70 -7.90 21.69
CA LYS A 201 2.65 -7.92 22.80
C LYS A 201 3.71 -6.85 22.52
N ALA A 202 3.87 -5.95 23.48
CA ALA A 202 4.83 -4.86 23.45
C ALA A 202 6.27 -5.41 23.38
N ASP A 203 6.82 -5.46 22.17
CA ASP A 203 8.24 -5.20 22.01
C ASP A 203 8.44 -3.69 22.14
N ALA A 204 9.32 -3.31 23.06
CA ALA A 204 9.39 -2.02 23.75
C ALA A 204 9.77 -0.79 22.89
N ASP A 205 9.44 -0.76 21.60
CA ASP A 205 9.73 0.37 20.69
C ASP A 205 8.61 0.67 19.66
N THR A 206 7.49 -0.06 19.67
CA THR A 206 6.37 0.11 18.69
C THR A 206 5.19 0.96 19.22
N SER A 207 5.42 1.79 20.23
CA SER A 207 4.39 2.45 21.04
C SER A 207 3.64 3.62 20.38
N ASP A 208 4.08 4.17 19.23
CA ASP A 208 3.52 5.44 18.69
C ASP A 208 2.72 5.30 17.37
N SER A 209 2.32 4.09 16.98
CA SER A 209 1.50 3.86 15.78
C SER A 209 0.08 3.38 16.10
N ARG A 210 -0.86 3.71 15.22
CA ARG A 210 -2.21 3.12 15.11
C ARG A 210 -2.22 2.17 13.94
N HIS A 211 -2.95 1.06 14.11
CA HIS A 211 -3.25 0.10 13.07
C HIS A 211 -4.77 0.04 12.91
N CYS A 212 -5.21 0.05 11.67
CA CYS A 212 -6.62 -0.10 11.33
C CYS A 212 -6.74 -0.83 9.99
N HIS A 213 -7.92 -1.37 9.71
CA HIS A 213 -8.16 -2.16 8.51
C HIS A 213 -9.58 -1.98 7.95
N MET A 214 -9.74 -2.32 6.67
CA MET A 214 -11.02 -2.44 5.99
C MET A 214 -11.10 -3.82 5.32
N LEU A 215 -12.21 -4.53 5.53
CA LEU A 215 -12.53 -5.77 4.83
C LEU A 215 -13.43 -5.48 3.62
N ALA A 216 -13.22 -6.19 2.51
CA ALA A 216 -14.01 -6.03 1.29
C ALA A 216 -15.52 -6.22 1.55
N GLU A 217 -15.89 -7.17 2.39
CA GLU A 217 -17.29 -7.42 2.76
C GLU A 217 -17.95 -6.26 3.51
N HIS A 218 -17.19 -5.50 4.32
CA HIS A 218 -17.68 -4.33 5.02
C HIS A 218 -17.82 -3.15 4.07
N TRP A 219 -16.88 -3.00 3.13
CA TRP A 219 -16.93 -1.99 2.09
C TRP A 219 -18.20 -2.12 1.24
N PHE A 220 -18.46 -3.30 0.67
CA PHE A 220 -19.60 -3.51 -0.22
C PHE A 220 -20.96 -3.47 0.46
N LYS A 221 -21.04 -3.75 1.76
CA LYS A 221 -22.28 -3.57 2.53
C LYS A 221 -22.66 -2.10 2.66
N ARG A 222 -21.69 -1.19 2.74
CA ARG A 222 -21.93 0.25 2.90
C ARG A 222 -22.50 0.89 1.64
N GLU A 223 -21.99 0.51 0.46
CA GLU A 223 -22.48 1.05 -0.81
C GLU A 223 -23.95 0.70 -1.09
N LYS A 224 -24.45 -0.44 -0.58
CA LYS A 224 -25.84 -0.87 -0.80
C LYS A 224 -26.88 -0.14 0.07
N VAL A 225 -26.45 0.68 1.02
CA VAL A 225 -27.34 1.40 1.97
C VAL A 225 -27.54 2.87 1.58
N THR A 226 -26.91 3.32 0.48
CA THR A 226 -27.00 4.70 -0.04
C THR A 226 -27.78 4.72 -1.34
#